data_AF-A0A3P7LZU3-F1
#
_entry.id   AF-A0A3P7LZU3-F1
#
_cell.length_a   1.000
_cell.length_b   1.000
_cell.length_c   1.000
_cell.angle_alpha   90.00
_cell.angle_beta   90.00
_cell.angle_gamma   90.00
#
_symmetry.space_group_name_H-M   'P 1'
#
loop_
_entity.id
_entity.type
_entity.pdbx_description
1 polymer ?
#
loop_
_entity_poly.entity_id
_entity_poly.type
_entity_poly.pdbx_seq_one_letter_code
_entity_poly.pdbx_strand_id
1 'polypeptide(L)'
;MCYMLKCWQDVQADQICRAQSALNRLTEVEVSTRILTAAAQHPDLDRISFITSALECHFTEMAPLDEMSQMILRYIHSTGGQHTKIKGIIAVSPRNATLNFEKFIDDENQKYIIITYAFFECVSNRPF
;
A
#
# COMPACT_ATOMS: atom_id res chain seq x y z
N MET A 1 -40.60 -0.27 17.67
CA MET A 1 -39.98 1.07 17.67
C MET A 1 -38.44 1.04 17.71
N CYS A 2 -37.79 0.06 18.37
CA CYS A 2 -36.32 -0.03 18.41
C CYS A 2 -35.61 -0.40 17.09
N TYR A 3 -36.27 -1.12 16.17
CA TYR A 3 -35.64 -1.52 14.90
C TYR A 3 -35.36 -0.34 13.95
N MET A 4 -36.23 0.68 13.92
CA MET A 4 -35.99 1.85 13.07
C MET A 4 -34.84 2.72 13.59
N LEU A 5 -34.72 2.91 14.90
CA LEU A 5 -33.59 3.66 15.49
C LEU A 5 -32.24 2.99 15.20
N LYS A 6 -32.19 1.65 15.23
CA LYS A 6 -30.97 0.90 14.89
C LYS A 6 -30.62 1.01 13.41
N CYS A 7 -31.59 0.84 12.51
CA CYS A 7 -31.38 1.03 11.07
C CYS A 7 -30.91 2.45 10.73
N TRP A 8 -31.42 3.49 11.39
CA TRP A 8 -30.97 4.87 11.16
C TRP A 8 -29.53 5.11 11.66
N GLN A 9 -29.14 4.53 12.80
CA GLN A 9 -27.76 4.59 13.29
C GLN A 9 -26.79 3.82 12.38
N ASP A 10 -27.20 2.65 11.87
CA ASP A 10 -26.39 1.83 10.97
C ASP A 10 -26.19 2.51 9.60
N VAL A 11 -27.22 3.19 9.08
CA VAL A 11 -27.12 3.99 7.83
C VAL A 11 -26.17 5.18 8.01
N GLN A 12 -26.22 5.84 9.17
CA GLN A 12 -25.33 6.96 9.47
C GLN A 12 -23.87 6.50 9.62
N ALA A 13 -23.63 5.36 10.27
CA ALA A 13 -22.30 4.77 10.38
C ALA A 13 -21.73 4.36 9.02
N ASP A 14 -22.54 3.76 8.14
CA ASP A 14 -22.11 3.39 6.77
C ASP A 14 -21.72 4.63 5.95
N GLN A 15 -22.50 5.71 6.02
CA GLN A 15 -22.17 6.97 5.34
C GLN A 15 -20.86 7.58 5.84
N ILE A 16 -20.61 7.55 7.15
CA ILE A 16 -19.36 8.02 7.75
C ILE A 16 -18.19 7.17 7.26
N CYS A 17 -18.30 5.83 7.28
CA CYS A 17 -17.26 4.93 6.79
C CYS A 17 -16.92 5.18 5.31
N ARG A 18 -17.94 5.38 4.47
CA ARG A 18 -17.74 5.72 3.06
C ARG A 18 -17.04 7.06 2.87
N ALA A 19 -17.46 8.08 3.62
CA ALA A 19 -16.83 9.40 3.58
C ALA A 19 -15.37 9.36 4.05
N GLN A 20 -15.07 8.61 5.12
CA GLN A 20 -13.70 8.39 5.61
C GLN A 20 -12.84 7.66 4.58
N SER A 21 -13.36 6.60 3.96
CA SER A 21 -12.65 5.87 2.90
C SER A 21 -12.36 6.76 1.69
N ALA A 22 -13.32 7.60 1.29
CA ALA A 22 -13.13 8.57 0.22
C ALA A 22 -12.07 9.62 0.59
N LEU A 23 -12.10 10.12 1.83
CA LEU A 23 -11.12 11.08 2.32
C LEU A 23 -9.71 10.50 2.35
N ASN A 24 -9.53 9.27 2.86
CA ASN A 24 -8.24 8.59 2.88
C ASN A 24 -7.65 8.47 1.46
N ARG A 25 -8.47 8.10 0.47
CA ARG A 25 -8.05 8.05 -0.93
C ARG A 25 -7.66 9.43 -1.48
N LEU A 26 -8.41 10.48 -1.15
CA LEU A 26 -8.07 11.84 -1.59
C LEU A 26 -6.76 12.33 -0.96
N THR A 27 -6.49 11.96 0.29
CA THR A 27 -5.21 12.25 0.95
C THR A 27 -4.05 11.53 0.25
N GLU A 28 -4.20 10.25 -0.10
CA GLU A 28 -3.18 9.52 -0.88
C GLU A 28 -2.91 10.18 -2.24
N VAL A 29 -3.96 10.63 -2.93
CA VAL A 29 -3.85 11.32 -4.22
C VAL A 29 -3.17 12.68 -4.08
N GLU A 30 -3.49 13.46 -3.04
CA GLU A 30 -2.88 14.77 -2.76
C GLU A 30 -1.37 14.64 -2.54
N VAL A 31 -0.96 13.70 -1.67
CA VAL A 31 0.45 13.43 -1.39
C VAL A 31 1.19 12.97 -2.65
N SER A 32 0.60 12.04 -3.40
CA SER A 32 1.17 11.55 -4.65
C SER A 32 1.35 12.68 -5.68
N THR A 33 0.34 13.54 -5.82
CA THR A 33 0.37 14.68 -6.74
C THR A 33 1.48 15.66 -6.36
N ARG A 34 1.66 15.95 -5.07
CA ARG A 34 2.74 16.84 -4.60
C ARG A 34 4.13 16.33 -4.97
N ILE A 35 4.38 15.02 -4.78
CA ILE A 35 5.67 14.41 -5.16
C ILE A 35 5.88 14.54 -6.67
N LEU A 36 4.85 14.25 -7.48
CA LEU A 36 4.92 14.35 -8.94
C LEU A 36 5.12 15.79 -9.43
N THR A 37 4.43 16.76 -8.83
CA THR A 37 4.59 18.18 -9.17
C THR A 37 5.98 18.68 -8.79
N ALA A 38 6.50 18.31 -7.62
CA ALA A 38 7.87 18.64 -7.22
C ALA A 38 8.89 18.05 -8.20
N ALA A 39 8.75 16.78 -8.58
CA ALA A 39 9.61 16.15 -9.58
C ALA A 39 9.56 16.85 -10.95
N ALA A 40 8.41 17.42 -11.33
CA ALA A 40 8.26 18.18 -12.57
C ALA A 40 8.91 19.57 -12.53
N GLN A 41 9.05 20.16 -11.35
CA GLN A 41 9.68 21.47 -11.14
C GLN A 41 11.22 21.42 -11.10
N HIS A 42 11.81 20.22 -11.00
CA HIS A 42 13.25 19.99 -11.03
C HIS A 42 13.67 19.21 -12.29
N PRO A 43 13.65 19.84 -13.49
CA PRO A 43 13.98 19.17 -14.75
C PRO A 43 15.45 18.76 -14.87
N ASP A 44 16.30 19.31 -14.00
CA ASP A 44 17.72 19.02 -13.82
C ASP A 44 17.99 17.65 -13.16
N LEU A 45 16.98 17.04 -12.53
CA LEU A 45 17.08 15.75 -11.86
C LEU A 45 16.34 14.65 -12.63
N ASP A 46 16.86 13.42 -12.55
CA ASP A 46 16.11 12.26 -13.03
C ASP A 46 14.84 12.09 -12.17
N ARG A 47 13.69 12.05 -12.83
CA ARG A 47 12.37 12.03 -12.17
C ARG A 47 12.18 10.77 -11.34
N ILE A 48 12.67 9.62 -11.81
CA ILE A 48 12.53 8.34 -11.08
C ILE A 48 13.37 8.39 -9.81
N SER A 49 14.60 8.87 -9.91
CA SER A 49 15.51 9.04 -8.77
C SER A 49 14.96 10.04 -7.75
N PHE A 50 14.36 11.14 -8.21
CA PHE A 50 13.69 12.12 -7.34
C PHE A 50 12.53 11.49 -6.59
N ILE A 51 11.61 10.82 -7.30
CA ILE A 51 10.43 10.17 -6.70
C ILE A 51 10.88 9.11 -5.69
N THR A 52 11.85 8.27 -6.06
CA THR A 52 12.38 7.22 -5.17
C THR A 52 12.97 7.80 -3.89
N SER A 53 13.67 8.95 -4.00
CA SER A 53 14.21 9.65 -2.84
C SER A 53 13.12 10.27 -1.97
N ALA A 54 12.10 10.86 -2.58
CA ALA A 54 10.96 11.49 -1.90
C ALA A 54 10.05 10.49 -1.16
N LEU A 55 10.01 9.23 -1.60
CA LEU A 55 9.28 8.15 -0.91
C LEU A 55 9.95 7.74 0.41
N GLU A 56 11.20 8.14 0.67
CA GLU A 56 11.96 7.81 1.88
C GLU A 56 11.96 6.30 2.23
N CYS A 57 11.83 5.45 1.21
CA CYS A 57 11.79 4.00 1.33
C CYS A 57 12.89 3.39 0.46
N HIS A 58 13.44 2.27 0.93
CA HIS A 58 14.29 1.42 0.12
C HIS A 58 13.46 0.26 -0.43
N PHE A 59 13.53 0.07 -1.74
CA PHE A 59 12.87 -1.01 -2.46
C PHE A 59 13.92 -2.00 -2.93
N THR A 60 13.82 -3.25 -2.50
CA THR A 60 14.72 -4.32 -2.91
C THR A 60 13.90 -5.43 -3.54
N GLU A 61 14.18 -5.74 -4.80
CA GLU A 61 13.57 -6.89 -5.46
C GLU A 61 14.09 -8.19 -4.82
N MET A 62 13.18 -9.07 -4.43
CA MET A 62 13.53 -10.36 -3.86
C MET A 62 13.59 -11.41 -4.97
N ALA A 63 14.66 -12.21 -4.98
CA ALA A 63 14.79 -13.31 -5.92
C ALA A 63 13.68 -14.33 -5.68
N PRO A 64 13.05 -14.87 -6.74
CA PRO A 64 11.93 -15.80 -6.58
C PRO A 64 12.33 -17.12 -5.92
N LEU A 65 13.61 -17.50 -5.99
CA LEU A 65 14.14 -18.73 -5.39
C LEU A 65 14.61 -18.56 -3.95
N ASP A 66 14.59 -17.33 -3.41
CA ASP A 66 14.96 -17.06 -2.04
C ASP A 66 13.98 -17.75 -1.05
N GLU A 67 14.48 -18.15 0.11
CA GLU A 67 13.70 -18.89 1.11
C GLU A 67 12.47 -18.07 1.55
N MET A 68 12.69 -16.79 1.86
CA MET A 68 11.62 -15.88 2.26
C MET A 68 10.60 -15.65 1.14
N SER A 69 11.07 -15.49 -0.10
CA SER A 69 10.18 -15.41 -1.26
C SER A 69 9.30 -16.65 -1.38
N GLN A 70 9.87 -17.85 -1.24
CA GLN A 70 9.12 -19.11 -1.30
C GLN A 70 8.11 -19.24 -0.16
N MET A 71 8.45 -18.79 1.05
CA MET A 71 7.50 -18.73 2.18
C MET A 71 6.32 -17.80 1.88
N ILE A 72 6.58 -16.61 1.34
CA ILE A 72 5.54 -15.64 0.94
C ILE A 72 4.63 -16.25 -0.14
N LEU A 73 5.22 -16.86 -1.17
CA LEU A 73 4.46 -17.51 -2.25
C LEU A 73 3.55 -18.63 -1.73
N ARG A 74 4.06 -19.48 -0.83
CA ARG A 74 3.27 -20.53 -0.18
C ARG A 74 2.14 -19.95 0.67
N TYR A 75 2.43 -18.89 1.41
CA TYR A 75 1.42 -18.22 2.23
C TYR A 75 0.26 -17.72 1.35
N ILE A 76 0.56 -16.96 0.29
CA ILE A 76 -0.45 -16.47 -0.67
C ILE A 76 -1.25 -17.61 -1.28
N HIS A 77 -0.58 -18.68 -1.71
CA HIS A 77 -1.25 -19.86 -2.27
C HIS A 77 -2.19 -20.53 -1.26
N SER A 78 -1.79 -20.62 0.01
CA SER A 78 -2.59 -21.25 1.07
C SER A 78 -3.79 -20.41 1.52
N THR A 79 -3.69 -19.08 1.49
CA THR A 79 -4.73 -18.16 1.99
C THR A 79 -5.72 -17.70 0.91
N GLY A 80 -5.80 -18.39 -0.22
CA GLY A 80 -6.82 -18.14 -1.26
C GLY A 80 -6.32 -17.43 -2.53
N GLY A 81 -5.01 -17.22 -2.69
CA GLY A 81 -4.39 -16.66 -3.90
C GLY A 81 -4.05 -17.68 -4.99
N GLN A 82 -4.67 -18.86 -4.99
CA GLN A 82 -4.30 -19.98 -5.89
C GLN A 82 -4.38 -19.65 -7.39
N HIS A 83 -5.22 -18.69 -7.76
CA HIS A 83 -5.40 -18.25 -9.15
C HIS A 83 -4.70 -16.91 -9.45
N THR A 84 -3.91 -16.39 -8.53
CA THR A 84 -3.23 -15.10 -8.68
C THR A 84 -1.82 -15.31 -9.24
N LYS A 85 -1.55 -14.72 -10.42
CA LYS A 85 -0.19 -14.70 -10.97
C LYS A 85 0.63 -13.58 -10.31
N ILE A 86 1.65 -13.96 -9.55
CA ILE A 86 2.56 -13.03 -8.89
C ILE A 86 3.63 -12.58 -9.89
N LYS A 87 3.74 -11.27 -10.11
CA LYS A 87 4.70 -10.68 -11.07
C LYS A 87 6.09 -10.47 -10.44
N GLY A 88 6.17 -10.27 -9.13
CA GLY A 88 7.41 -10.03 -8.41
C GLY A 88 7.15 -9.81 -6.91
N ILE A 89 8.20 -9.89 -6.11
CA ILE A 89 8.17 -9.62 -4.66
C ILE A 89 9.17 -8.50 -4.39
N ILE A 90 8.72 -7.44 -3.73
CA ILE A 90 9.54 -6.28 -3.39
C ILE A 90 9.55 -6.15 -1.87
N ALA A 91 10.74 -6.24 -1.28
CA ALA A 91 10.95 -5.87 0.11
C ALA A 91 10.98 -4.34 0.21
N VAL A 92 10.18 -3.79 1.13
CA VAL A 92 10.10 -2.36 1.39
C VAL A 92 10.64 -2.07 2.78
N SER A 93 11.66 -1.23 2.86
CA SER A 93 12.26 -0.78 4.12
C SER A 93 12.13 0.74 4.25
N PRO A 94 11.17 1.26 5.02
CA PRO A 94 11.08 2.68 5.31
C PRO A 94 12.31 3.15 6.08
N ARG A 95 12.80 4.36 5.80
CA ARG A 95 13.97 4.91 6.52
C ARG A 95 13.74 5.09 8.01
N ASN A 96 12.63 5.73 8.37
CA ASN A 96 12.38 6.16 9.75
C ASN A 96 11.22 5.41 10.43
N ALA A 97 10.34 4.75 9.68
CA ALA A 97 9.16 4.13 10.28
C ALA A 97 9.53 2.95 11.19
N THR A 98 10.60 2.22 10.86
CA THR A 98 11.13 1.10 11.64
C THR A 98 11.57 1.51 13.06
N LEU A 99 12.00 2.76 13.26
CA LEU A 99 12.39 3.29 14.59
C LEU A 99 11.20 3.31 15.57
N ASN A 100 9.98 3.48 15.06
CA ASN A 100 8.79 3.50 15.91
C ASN A 100 8.33 2.10 16.34
N PHE A 101 8.84 1.06 15.67
CA PHE A 101 8.49 -0.34 15.94
C PHE A 101 9.43 -1.04 16.91
N GLU A 102 10.56 -0.43 17.28
CA GLU A 102 11.57 -1.02 18.18
C GLU A 102 10.96 -1.51 19.49
N LYS A 103 10.04 -0.71 20.06
CA LYS A 103 9.34 -1.03 21.31
C LYS A 103 8.40 -2.24 21.26
N PHE A 104 8.10 -2.78 20.08
CA PHE A 104 7.18 -3.89 19.89
C PHE A 104 7.89 -5.19 19.49
N ILE A 105 9.22 -5.17 19.30
CA ILE A 105 9.98 -6.31 18.76
C ILE A 105 9.80 -7.60 19.59
N ASP A 106 9.61 -7.48 20.90
CA ASP A 106 9.48 -8.62 21.82
C ASP A 106 8.02 -9.03 22.10
N ASP A 107 7.03 -8.48 21.39
CA ASP A 107 5.63 -8.89 21.55
C ASP A 107 5.40 -10.32 20.99
N GLU A 108 4.86 -11.21 21.82
CA GLU A 108 4.66 -12.63 21.51
C GLU A 108 3.68 -12.92 20.34
N ASN A 109 2.87 -11.94 19.93
CA ASN A 109 1.78 -12.12 18.96
C ASN A 109 1.97 -11.32 17.67
N GLN A 110 3.21 -11.07 17.26
CA GLN A 110 3.50 -10.47 15.95
C GLN A 110 3.06 -11.41 14.81
N LYS A 111 2.31 -10.85 13.85
CA LYS A 111 1.76 -11.61 12.72
C LYS A 111 1.97 -10.86 11.41
N TYR A 112 2.27 -11.63 10.37
CA TYR A 112 2.22 -11.14 9.00
C TYR A 112 0.78 -11.17 8.49
N ILE A 113 0.27 -10.02 8.04
CA ILE A 113 -1.08 -9.88 7.47
C ILE A 113 -0.99 -9.50 6.00
N ILE A 114 -1.91 -10.02 5.19
CA ILE A 114 -2.07 -9.60 3.79
C ILE A 114 -2.98 -8.38 3.79
N ILE A 115 -2.49 -7.26 3.26
CA ILE A 115 -3.30 -6.08 2.98
C ILE A 115 -3.51 -6.01 1.47
N THR A 116 -4.75 -6.16 1.03
CA THR A 116 -5.10 -6.11 -0.40
C THR A 116 -5.37 -4.67 -0.81
N TYR A 117 -4.50 -4.12 -1.66
CA TYR A 117 -4.72 -2.85 -2.33
C TYR A 117 -5.05 -3.11 -3.82
N ALA A 118 -6.13 -2.52 -4.31
CA ALA A 118 -6.43 -2.52 -5.74
C ALA A 118 -5.64 -1.40 -6.43
N PHE A 119 -4.53 -1.74 -7.07
CA PHE A 119 -3.75 -0.79 -7.87
C PHE A 119 -4.39 -0.65 -9.26
N PHE A 120 -4.85 0.54 -9.62
CA PHE A 120 -5.35 0.82 -10.97
C PHE A 120 -4.17 1.03 -11.92
N GLU A 121 -3.99 0.15 -12.90
CA GLU A 121 -3.07 0.37 -14.03
C GLU A 121 -3.58 1.59 -14.83
N CYS A 122 -2.91 2.74 -14.69
CA CYS A 122 -3.09 3.86 -15.60
C CYS A 122 -2.28 3.56 -16.88
N VAL A 123 -2.87 2.78 -17.79
CA VAL A 123 -2.29 2.52 -19.12
C VAL A 123 -2.30 3.82 -19.92
N SER A 124 -1.17 4.53 -19.93
CA SER A 124 -0.93 5.61 -20.89
C SER A 124 -0.69 4.97 -22.26
N ASN A 125 -1.76 4.73 -23.02
CA ASN A 125 -1.68 4.47 -24.46
C ASN A 125 -1.18 5.75 -25.14
N ARG A 126 0.14 5.89 -25.31
CA ARG A 126 0.69 6.80 -26.32
C ARG A 126 0.90 6.01 -27.61
N PRO A 127 0.19 6.31 -28.70
CA PRO A 127 0.59 5.82 -30.02
C PRO A 127 1.87 6.57 -30.44
N PHE A 128 2.85 5.81 -30.95
CA PHE A 128 3.89 6.33 -31.82
C PHE A 128 3.31 6.64 -33.20
#